data_AF-W0RDP9-F1
#
_entry.id   AF-W0RDP9-F1
#
_cell.length_a   1.000
_cell.length_b   1.000
_cell.length_c   1.000
_cell.angle_alpha   90.00
_cell.angle_beta   90.00
_cell.angle_gamma   90.00
#
_symmetry.space_group_name_H-M   'P 1'
#
loop_
_entity.id
_entity.type
_entity.pdbx_description
1 polymer ?
#
loop_
_entity_poly.entity_id
_entity_poly.type
_entity_poly.pdbx_seq_one_letter_code
_entity_poly.pdbx_strand_id
1 'polypeptide(L)'
;MQRRPQEQTRGRWSGATTRRRMTRALTAVGSAVAAAVAARAAATQPPRTPRPESYAVIVHPLVAASGVSLAQLRAMFLGTRRNWDDGARVVLIVQTPGTRTREVLLRELYHMDEAAFKRYWIARTFRSESGTGGPTLVSSDALARRLTASIPGAIAVVPAAEVDGGVRVLRIDGRLPGAEGYPLAAGAP
;
A
#
# COMPACT_ATOMS: atom_id res chain seq x y z
N MET A 1 -10.40 42.24 -65.62
CA MET A 1 -9.16 42.84 -65.07
C MET A 1 -8.80 42.08 -63.80
N GLN A 2 -7.80 41.19 -63.86
CA GLN A 2 -6.41 41.40 -63.39
C GLN A 2 -6.29 41.38 -61.86
N ARG A 3 -5.35 40.72 -61.16
CA ARG A 3 -4.34 39.65 -61.38
C ARG A 3 -3.93 39.20 -59.95
N ARG A 4 -3.52 37.93 -59.77
CA ARG A 4 -2.74 37.40 -58.62
C ARG A 4 -1.39 38.15 -58.46
N PRO A 5 -0.67 38.17 -57.31
CA PRO A 5 -0.03 37.01 -56.61
C PRO A 5 -0.09 37.09 -55.05
N GLN A 6 0.02 36.05 -54.21
CA GLN A 6 0.92 34.88 -54.07
C GLN A 6 2.38 35.22 -53.69
N GLU A 7 2.64 35.25 -52.37
CA GLU A 7 3.95 35.15 -51.72
C GLU A 7 3.73 34.16 -50.55
N GLN A 8 4.26 32.93 -50.49
CA GLN A 8 5.59 32.36 -50.74
C GLN A 8 6.61 32.65 -49.63
N THR A 9 6.51 31.95 -48.51
CA THR A 9 7.65 31.61 -47.64
C THR A 9 7.57 30.13 -47.29
N ARG A 10 8.20 29.25 -48.08
CA ARG A 10 9.59 28.76 -47.96
C ARG A 10 9.86 27.98 -46.67
N GLY A 11 10.06 26.67 -46.84
CA GLY A 11 10.58 25.75 -45.83
C GLY A 11 10.49 24.29 -46.30
N ARG A 12 10.85 24.00 -47.56
CA ARG A 12 12.06 23.23 -47.93
C ARG A 12 12.10 21.82 -47.30
N TRP A 13 11.62 20.86 -48.08
CA TRP A 13 11.76 19.41 -47.87
C TRP A 13 13.02 18.88 -48.60
N SER A 14 13.72 17.96 -47.94
CA SER A 14 14.47 16.80 -48.45
C SER A 14 15.64 16.92 -49.46
N GLY A 15 16.54 15.93 -49.39
CA GLY A 15 17.61 15.64 -50.36
C GLY A 15 19.02 15.84 -49.76
N ALA A 16 19.65 14.86 -49.12
CA ALA A 16 20.25 13.64 -49.66
C ALA A 16 21.55 13.85 -50.45
N THR A 17 22.61 13.22 -49.94
CA THR A 17 23.73 12.59 -50.66
C THR A 17 24.74 13.49 -51.40
N THR A 18 26.03 13.32 -51.10
CA THR A 18 27.02 12.73 -52.04
C THR A 18 28.46 13.12 -51.67
N ARG A 19 29.23 12.07 -51.33
CA ARG A 19 30.59 11.70 -51.79
C ARG A 19 31.66 12.80 -51.88
N ARG A 20 32.96 12.55 -51.68
CA ARG A 20 33.84 11.42 -51.30
C ARG A 20 35.25 11.98 -51.65
N ARG A 21 36.28 11.28 -51.17
CA ARG A 21 37.69 11.31 -51.64
C ARG A 21 38.53 12.42 -50.95
N MET A 22 39.75 12.18 -50.47
CA MET A 22 40.73 11.20 -50.92
C MET A 22 41.89 11.07 -49.90
N THR A 23 42.34 9.82 -49.65
CA THR A 23 43.75 9.31 -49.60
C THR A 23 44.80 10.01 -48.72
N ARG A 24 45.75 9.37 -48.02
CA ARG A 24 46.40 8.04 -48.11
C ARG A 24 47.26 7.88 -46.83
N ALA A 25 47.20 6.73 -46.15
CA ALA A 25 48.27 5.70 -46.02
C ALA A 25 49.34 6.01 -44.94
N LEU A 26 49.34 5.27 -43.81
CA LEU A 26 50.15 4.05 -43.49
C LEU A 26 51.54 4.46 -42.93
N THR A 27 52.05 4.00 -41.78
CA THR A 27 52.15 2.65 -41.15
C THR A 27 52.50 2.82 -39.66
N ALA A 28 51.81 2.16 -38.71
CA ALA A 28 52.23 0.92 -37.99
C ALA A 28 53.47 1.11 -37.07
N VAL A 29 53.54 0.72 -35.80
CA VAL A 29 53.25 -0.57 -35.14
C VAL A 29 53.23 -0.35 -33.62
N GLY A 30 52.39 -1.08 -32.87
CA GLY A 30 52.50 -1.18 -31.41
C GLY A 30 51.31 -1.89 -30.77
N SER A 31 51.28 -3.23 -30.85
CA SER A 31 50.27 -4.11 -30.27
C SER A 31 50.14 -3.98 -28.74
N ALA A 32 48.90 -3.93 -28.26
CA ALA A 32 48.50 -4.64 -27.03
C ALA A 32 47.01 -4.97 -27.09
N VAL A 33 46.74 -6.27 -27.04
CA VAL A 33 45.43 -6.93 -27.10
C VAL A 33 44.64 -6.63 -25.82
N ALA A 34 43.40 -6.18 -25.93
CA ALA A 34 42.35 -6.43 -24.93
C ALA A 34 40.96 -6.20 -25.53
N ALA A 35 40.38 -7.26 -26.07
CA ALA A 35 38.95 -7.32 -26.35
C ALA A 35 38.19 -7.34 -25.00
N ALA A 36 37.73 -6.18 -24.54
CA ALA A 36 36.88 -6.10 -23.36
C ALA A 36 35.42 -6.38 -23.74
N VAL A 37 35.04 -7.65 -23.72
CA VAL A 37 33.65 -8.10 -23.61
C VAL A 37 33.15 -7.64 -22.23
N ALA A 38 32.54 -6.45 -22.17
CA ALA A 38 31.85 -6.01 -20.97
C ALA A 38 30.50 -6.73 -20.89
N ALA A 39 30.53 -7.87 -20.19
CA ALA A 39 29.40 -8.72 -19.90
C ALA A 39 28.21 -7.89 -19.37
N ARG A 40 27.02 -8.17 -19.91
CA ARG A 40 25.76 -7.82 -19.24
C ARG A 40 25.77 -8.53 -17.90
N ALA A 41 26.07 -7.80 -16.83
CA ALA A 41 25.68 -8.21 -15.49
C ALA A 41 24.15 -8.18 -15.46
N ALA A 42 23.53 -9.29 -15.89
CA ALA A 42 22.21 -9.63 -15.40
C ALA A 42 22.36 -9.64 -13.90
N ALA A 43 21.82 -8.61 -13.24
CA ALA A 43 21.80 -8.56 -11.79
C ALA A 43 21.11 -9.85 -11.33
N THR A 44 21.89 -10.80 -10.85
CA THR A 44 21.42 -11.90 -10.01
C THR A 44 20.91 -11.24 -8.75
N GLN A 45 19.70 -10.67 -8.82
CA GLN A 45 18.95 -10.34 -7.63
C GLN A 45 18.76 -11.67 -6.91
N PRO A 46 19.18 -11.81 -5.64
CA PRO A 46 18.84 -13.00 -4.88
C PRO A 46 17.32 -13.17 -4.96
N PRO A 47 16.82 -14.42 -4.98
CA PRO A 47 15.38 -14.66 -4.98
C PRO A 47 14.79 -13.85 -3.84
N ARG A 48 13.98 -12.84 -4.19
CA ARG A 48 13.19 -12.12 -3.19
C ARG A 48 12.21 -13.17 -2.69
N THR A 49 12.50 -13.77 -1.54
CA THR A 49 11.48 -14.53 -0.82
C THR A 49 10.28 -13.60 -0.69
N PRO A 50 9.08 -13.99 -1.17
CA PRO A 50 7.91 -13.19 -0.98
C PRO A 50 7.77 -12.98 0.52
N ARG A 51 7.91 -11.74 0.99
CA ARG A 51 7.64 -11.43 2.38
C ARG A 51 6.15 -11.74 2.61
N PRO A 52 5.80 -12.41 3.72
CA PRO A 52 4.40 -12.60 4.07
C PRO A 52 3.71 -11.24 4.04
N GLU A 53 2.54 -11.20 3.38
CA GLU A 53 1.77 -9.98 3.21
C GLU A 53 1.39 -9.44 4.59
N SER A 54 1.85 -8.25 4.94
CA SER A 54 1.59 -7.64 6.25
C SER A 54 0.43 -6.67 6.17
N TYR A 55 -0.36 -6.60 7.24
CA TYR A 55 -1.55 -5.75 7.34
C TYR A 55 -1.32 -4.63 8.34
N ALA A 56 -1.52 -3.39 7.92
CA ALA A 56 -1.40 -2.23 8.76
C ALA A 56 -2.70 -1.95 9.52
N VAL A 57 -2.57 -1.63 10.81
CA VAL A 57 -3.64 -0.95 11.54
C VAL A 57 -3.53 0.54 11.23
N ILE A 58 -4.57 1.09 10.64
CA ILE A 58 -4.66 2.51 10.30
C ILE A 58 -5.68 3.21 11.20
N VAL A 59 -5.39 4.48 11.50
CA VAL A 59 -6.23 5.35 12.30
C VAL A 59 -6.37 6.72 11.68
N HIS A 60 -7.42 7.44 12.09
CA HIS A 60 -7.58 8.85 11.75
C HIS A 60 -6.36 9.68 12.20
N PRO A 61 -5.89 10.67 11.42
CA PRO A 61 -4.72 11.49 11.78
C PRO A 61 -4.81 12.25 13.12
N LEU A 62 -6.03 12.54 13.61
CA LEU A 62 -6.24 13.23 14.90
C LEU A 62 -6.17 12.35 16.15
N VAL A 63 -6.13 11.01 16.03
CA VAL A 63 -6.05 10.12 17.21
C VAL A 63 -4.74 10.38 17.99
N ALA A 64 -4.73 10.63 19.29
CA ALA A 64 -3.45 10.95 19.95
C ALA A 64 -2.46 9.76 20.01
N ALA A 65 -2.97 8.53 20.05
CA ALA A 65 -2.16 7.32 20.20
C ALA A 65 -1.21 7.08 19.02
N SER A 66 0.08 6.89 19.32
CA SER A 66 1.12 6.50 18.35
C SER A 66 1.31 4.97 18.26
N GLY A 67 0.80 4.24 19.25
CA GLY A 67 0.78 2.79 19.30
C GLY A 67 -0.11 2.26 20.42
N VAL A 68 -0.44 0.97 20.35
CA VAL A 68 -1.22 0.22 21.33
C VAL A 68 -0.65 -1.19 21.49
N SER A 69 -0.98 -1.88 22.58
CA SER A 69 -0.68 -3.31 22.68
C SER A 69 -1.64 -4.15 21.84
N LEU A 70 -1.24 -5.38 21.47
CA LEU A 70 -2.14 -6.30 20.77
C LEU A 70 -3.43 -6.57 21.58
N ALA A 71 -3.31 -6.69 22.90
CA ALA A 71 -4.46 -6.88 23.79
C ALA A 71 -5.42 -5.67 23.76
N GLN A 72 -4.88 -4.45 23.75
CA GLN A 72 -5.68 -3.23 23.63
C GLN A 72 -6.37 -3.13 22.27
N LEU A 73 -5.64 -3.44 21.19
CA LEU A 73 -6.18 -3.49 19.84
C LEU A 73 -7.36 -4.49 19.78
N ARG A 74 -7.17 -5.70 20.32
CA ARG A 74 -8.23 -6.71 20.41
C ARG A 74 -9.42 -6.22 21.22
N ALA A 75 -9.21 -5.56 22.36
CA ALA A 75 -10.30 -4.99 23.16
C ALA A 75 -11.09 -3.92 22.39
N MET A 76 -10.42 -3.10 21.57
CA MET A 76 -11.10 -2.14 20.69
C MET A 76 -11.94 -2.85 19.63
N PHE A 77 -11.37 -3.83 18.93
CA PHE A 77 -12.08 -4.60 17.91
C PHE A 77 -13.20 -5.48 18.50
N LEU A 78 -13.10 -5.94 19.74
CA LEU A 78 -14.22 -6.60 20.43
C LEU A 78 -15.26 -5.61 20.97
N GLY A 79 -14.99 -4.30 20.93
CA GLY A 79 -15.85 -3.27 21.47
C GLY A 79 -15.95 -3.27 22.99
N THR A 80 -15.04 -3.95 23.70
CA THR A 80 -14.90 -3.89 25.17
C THR A 80 -14.16 -2.62 25.59
N ARG A 81 -13.24 -2.12 24.75
CA ARG A 81 -12.70 -0.77 24.83
C ARG A 81 -13.35 0.12 23.78
N ARG A 82 -14.09 1.14 24.21
CA ARG A 82 -14.91 1.98 23.32
C ARG A 82 -14.34 3.37 23.08
N ASN A 83 -13.35 3.76 23.87
CA ASN A 83 -12.73 5.08 23.82
C ASN A 83 -11.22 4.94 23.72
N TRP A 84 -10.64 5.87 22.97
CA TRP A 84 -9.22 6.20 23.00
C TRP A 84 -8.86 6.82 24.36
N ASP A 85 -7.56 6.89 24.66
CA ASP A 85 -7.08 7.46 25.93
C ASP A 85 -7.39 8.95 26.09
N ASP A 86 -7.58 9.66 24.98
CA ASP A 86 -8.03 11.06 24.91
C ASP A 86 -9.56 11.22 25.04
N GLY A 87 -10.29 10.11 25.24
CA GLY A 87 -11.74 10.09 25.37
C GLY A 87 -12.50 10.01 24.04
N ALA A 88 -11.84 10.17 22.88
CA ALA A 88 -12.49 10.05 21.59
C ALA A 88 -13.08 8.65 21.41
N ARG A 89 -14.26 8.56 20.79
CA ARG A 89 -14.93 7.27 20.55
C ARG A 89 -14.18 6.48 19.48
N VAL A 90 -13.99 5.19 19.71
CA VAL A 90 -13.45 4.26 18.71
C VAL A 90 -14.54 3.94 17.71
N VAL A 91 -14.27 4.17 16.42
CA VAL A 91 -15.16 3.81 15.31
C VAL A 91 -14.51 2.69 14.51
N LEU A 92 -15.11 1.50 14.54
CA LEU A 92 -14.57 0.32 13.88
C LEU A 92 -15.01 0.28 12.41
N ILE A 93 -14.05 0.24 11.49
CA ILE A 93 -14.29 0.01 10.06
C ILE A 93 -13.71 -1.35 9.71
N VAL A 94 -14.55 -2.23 9.17
CA VAL A 94 -14.18 -3.62 8.89
C VAL A 94 -14.65 -4.00 7.50
N GLN A 95 -13.87 -4.79 6.78
CA GLN A 95 -14.29 -5.26 5.45
C GLN A 95 -15.43 -6.29 5.51
N THR A 96 -16.19 -6.36 4.43
CA THR A 96 -17.17 -7.41 4.20
C THR A 96 -16.55 -8.80 4.21
N PRO A 97 -17.34 -9.84 4.50
CA PRO A 97 -16.91 -11.24 4.46
C PRO A 97 -16.26 -11.64 3.12
N GLY A 98 -15.34 -12.61 3.16
CA GLY A 98 -14.71 -13.17 1.96
C GLY A 98 -13.51 -12.39 1.41
N THR A 99 -13.03 -11.38 2.15
CA THR A 99 -11.81 -10.64 1.82
C THR A 99 -10.62 -11.16 2.64
N ARG A 100 -9.41 -11.09 2.08
CA ARG A 100 -8.21 -11.54 2.79
C ARG A 100 -7.93 -10.71 4.06
N THR A 101 -8.19 -9.40 3.99
CA THR A 101 -8.14 -8.49 5.14
C THR A 101 -9.07 -8.97 6.26
N ARG A 102 -10.30 -9.38 5.91
CA ARG A 102 -11.27 -9.92 6.86
C ARG A 102 -10.79 -11.22 7.49
N GLU A 103 -10.25 -12.15 6.70
CA GLU A 103 -9.73 -13.43 7.20
C GLU A 103 -8.59 -13.22 8.20
N VAL A 104 -7.64 -12.34 7.88
CA VAL A 104 -6.53 -12.00 8.78
C VAL A 104 -7.06 -11.36 10.06
N LEU A 105 -7.98 -10.40 9.95
CA LEU A 105 -8.59 -9.76 11.12
C LEU A 105 -9.30 -10.78 12.03
N LEU A 106 -10.07 -11.70 11.44
CA LEU A 106 -10.80 -12.71 12.19
C LEU A 106 -9.88 -13.74 12.85
N ARG A 107 -8.82 -14.16 12.16
CA ARG A 107 -7.84 -15.13 12.66
C ARG A 107 -6.93 -14.54 13.74
N GLU A 108 -6.32 -13.39 13.47
CA GLU A 108 -5.25 -12.82 14.30
C GLU A 108 -5.76 -11.96 15.48
N LEU A 109 -6.94 -11.35 15.35
CA LEU A 109 -7.47 -10.46 16.38
C LEU A 109 -8.70 -11.02 17.08
N TYR A 110 -9.70 -11.49 16.33
CA TYR A 110 -10.91 -12.01 16.95
C TYR A 110 -10.73 -13.43 17.48
N HIS A 111 -9.94 -14.25 16.77
CA HIS A 111 -9.88 -15.70 16.93
C HIS A 111 -11.28 -16.32 16.82
N MET A 112 -12.01 -15.90 15.79
CA MET A 112 -13.37 -16.32 15.50
C MET A 112 -13.48 -16.64 14.02
N ASP A 113 -14.35 -17.58 13.66
CA ASP A 113 -14.81 -17.70 12.27
C ASP A 113 -15.87 -16.64 11.94
N GLU A 114 -16.27 -16.57 10.68
CA GLU A 114 -17.24 -15.58 10.18
C GLU A 114 -18.62 -15.72 10.87
N ALA A 115 -19.06 -16.95 11.14
CA ALA A 115 -20.33 -17.21 11.80
C ALA A 115 -20.30 -16.77 13.27
N ALA A 116 -19.21 -17.04 13.98
CA ALA A 116 -18.95 -16.64 15.35
C ALA A 116 -18.85 -15.11 15.46
N PHE A 117 -18.15 -14.44 14.53
CA PHE A 117 -18.12 -12.97 14.49
C PHE A 117 -19.52 -12.39 14.32
N LYS A 118 -20.32 -12.91 13.38
CA LYS A 118 -21.68 -12.42 13.14
C LYS A 118 -22.55 -12.60 14.37
N ARG A 119 -22.54 -13.79 14.99
CA ARG A 119 -23.26 -14.06 16.24
C ARG A 119 -22.80 -13.15 17.37
N TYR A 120 -21.50 -12.95 17.51
CA TYR A 120 -20.90 -12.08 18.54
C TYR A 120 -21.48 -10.67 18.47
N TRP A 121 -21.45 -10.04 17.30
CA TRP A 121 -21.93 -8.66 17.14
C TRP A 121 -23.45 -8.54 17.21
N ILE A 122 -24.20 -9.54 16.74
CA ILE A 122 -25.65 -9.60 16.92
C ILE A 122 -25.98 -9.63 18.42
N ALA A 123 -25.42 -10.59 19.16
CA ALA A 123 -25.68 -10.75 20.59
C ALA A 123 -25.29 -9.50 21.39
N ARG A 124 -24.13 -8.91 21.08
CA ARG A 124 -23.64 -7.70 21.75
C ARG A 124 -24.61 -6.52 21.55
N THR A 125 -25.06 -6.32 20.32
CA THR A 125 -26.01 -5.24 19.97
C THR A 125 -27.33 -5.38 20.71
N PHE A 126 -27.87 -6.60 20.79
CA PHE A 126 -29.11 -6.84 21.54
C PHE A 126 -28.95 -6.65 23.06
N ARG A 127 -27.80 -6.98 23.64
CA ARG A 127 -27.56 -6.81 25.08
C ARG A 127 -27.35 -5.35 25.51
N SER A 128 -27.41 -4.38 24.60
CA SER A 128 -27.05 -2.96 24.87
C SER A 128 -25.64 -2.78 25.47
N GLU A 129 -24.81 -3.84 25.46
CA GLU A 129 -23.38 -3.85 25.79
C GLU A 129 -22.55 -3.17 24.71
N SER A 130 -23.19 -2.68 23.66
CA SER A 130 -22.64 -1.87 22.60
C SER A 130 -23.33 -0.50 22.61
N GLY A 131 -23.02 0.34 23.61
CA GLY A 131 -23.21 1.80 23.44
C GLY A 131 -22.49 2.33 22.17
N THR A 132 -21.56 1.53 21.64
CA THR A 132 -21.00 1.57 20.29
C THR A 132 -21.68 0.54 19.39
N GLY A 133 -22.45 0.98 18.38
CA GLY A 133 -23.00 0.07 17.36
C GLY A 133 -21.92 -0.83 16.74
N GLY A 134 -22.34 -1.92 16.09
CA GLY A 134 -21.42 -2.84 15.40
C GLY A 134 -20.50 -2.13 14.38
N PRO A 135 -19.45 -2.81 13.91
CA PRO A 135 -18.50 -2.23 12.99
C PRO A 135 -19.18 -1.80 11.69
N THR A 136 -18.72 -0.68 11.13
CA THR A 136 -19.12 -0.25 9.79
C THR A 136 -18.48 -1.18 8.77
N LEU A 137 -19.32 -1.91 8.02
CA LEU A 137 -18.87 -2.81 6.98
C LEU A 137 -18.59 -2.05 5.67
N VAL A 138 -17.43 -2.30 5.06
CA VAL A 138 -17.01 -1.69 3.80
C VAL A 138 -16.58 -2.74 2.78
N SER A 139 -16.78 -2.48 1.50
CA SER A 139 -16.53 -3.43 0.43
C SER A 139 -15.09 -3.46 -0.10
N SER A 140 -14.22 -2.52 0.31
CA SER A 140 -12.85 -2.44 -0.20
C SER A 140 -11.88 -1.72 0.74
N ASP A 141 -10.58 -1.96 0.55
CA ASP A 141 -9.50 -1.31 1.30
C ASP A 141 -9.46 0.19 1.03
N ALA A 142 -9.69 0.60 -0.22
CA ALA A 142 -9.76 2.02 -0.58
C ALA A 142 -10.89 2.75 0.15
N LEU A 143 -12.06 2.10 0.30
CA LEU A 143 -13.15 2.67 1.09
C LEU A 143 -12.81 2.70 2.59
N ALA A 144 -12.19 1.64 3.11
CA ALA A 144 -11.73 1.58 4.50
C ALA A 144 -10.77 2.73 4.83
N ARG A 145 -9.77 2.98 3.98
CA ARG A 145 -8.83 4.10 4.12
C ARG A 145 -9.54 5.45 4.08
N ARG A 146 -10.40 5.66 3.07
CA ARG A 146 -11.12 6.93 2.92
C ARG A 146 -11.99 7.26 4.14
N LEU A 147 -12.74 6.28 4.65
CA LEU A 147 -13.55 6.48 5.85
C LEU A 147 -12.68 6.69 7.08
N THR A 148 -11.57 5.96 7.21
CA THR A 148 -10.62 6.16 8.32
C THR A 148 -10.02 7.57 8.33
N ALA A 149 -9.73 8.14 7.16
CA ALA A 149 -9.23 9.50 7.01
C ALA A 149 -10.30 10.57 7.31
N SER A 150 -11.59 10.23 7.19
CA SER A 150 -12.70 11.19 7.30
C SER A 150 -13.40 11.18 8.65
N ILE A 151 -13.32 10.08 9.40
CA ILE A 151 -14.06 9.87 10.65
C ILE A 151 -13.10 9.96 11.83
N PRO A 152 -13.20 11.00 12.69
CA PRO A 152 -12.40 11.08 13.90
C PRO A 152 -12.58 9.86 14.79
N GLY A 153 -11.47 9.32 15.31
CA GLY A 153 -11.48 8.12 16.15
C GLY A 153 -11.64 6.79 15.39
N ALA A 154 -11.69 6.82 14.06
CA ALA A 154 -11.77 5.61 13.26
C ALA A 154 -10.49 4.76 13.29
N ILE A 155 -10.70 3.45 13.22
CA ILE A 155 -9.66 2.42 13.14
C ILE A 155 -10.07 1.36 12.11
N ALA A 156 -9.12 0.94 11.28
CA ALA A 156 -9.30 -0.11 10.29
C ALA A 156 -8.02 -0.93 10.13
N VAL A 157 -8.15 -2.08 9.48
CA VAL A 157 -7.02 -2.90 9.01
C VAL A 157 -7.04 -2.91 7.49
N VAL A 158 -5.88 -2.71 6.86
CA VAL A 158 -5.69 -2.74 5.41
C VAL A 158 -4.33 -3.37 5.07
N PRO A 159 -4.10 -3.89 3.86
CA PRO A 159 -2.77 -4.30 3.42
C PRO A 159 -1.76 -3.16 3.57
N ALA A 160 -0.60 -3.43 4.15
CA ALA A 160 0.42 -2.41 4.43
C ALA A 160 0.91 -1.70 3.15
N ALA A 161 0.89 -2.40 2.02
CA ALA A 161 1.27 -1.85 0.71
C ALA A 161 0.27 -0.81 0.17
N GLU A 162 -0.95 -0.78 0.69
CA GLU A 162 -1.99 0.15 0.22
C GLU A 162 -2.14 1.39 1.11
N VAL A 163 -1.36 1.52 2.18
CA VAL A 163 -1.42 2.69 3.06
C VAL A 163 -0.95 3.93 2.30
N ASP A 164 -1.71 5.02 2.41
CA ASP A 164 -1.42 6.33 1.84
C ASP A 164 -1.28 7.39 2.94
N GLY A 165 -0.90 8.62 2.57
CA GLY A 165 -0.67 9.72 3.51
C GLY A 165 -1.93 10.32 4.15
N GLY A 166 -3.14 9.90 3.75
CA GLY A 166 -4.39 10.39 4.32
C GLY A 166 -4.74 9.76 5.68
N VAL A 167 -4.05 8.69 6.05
CA VAL A 167 -4.22 7.97 7.31
C VAL A 167 -2.89 7.81 8.02
N ARG A 168 -2.93 7.45 9.29
CA ARG A 168 -1.72 7.14 10.06
C ARG A 168 -1.69 5.68 10.46
N VAL A 169 -0.50 5.09 10.38
CA VAL A 169 -0.24 3.73 10.84
C VAL A 169 -0.03 3.73 12.35
N LEU A 170 -0.78 2.87 13.04
CA LEU A 170 -0.67 2.64 14.47
C LEU A 170 0.34 1.51 14.74
N ARG A 171 1.29 1.73 15.66
CA ARG A 171 2.23 0.67 16.08
C ARG A 171 1.53 -0.32 16.99
N ILE A 172 1.78 -1.62 16.78
CA ILE A 172 1.26 -2.68 17.63
C ILE A 172 2.42 -3.30 18.40
N ASP A 173 2.36 -3.25 19.73
CA ASP A 173 3.46 -3.64 20.63
C ASP A 173 4.80 -2.97 20.23
N GLY A 174 4.73 -1.69 19.87
CA GLY A 174 5.89 -0.90 19.43
C GLY A 174 6.38 -1.20 18.01
N ARG A 175 5.75 -2.13 17.28
CA ARG A 175 6.19 -2.57 15.95
C ARG A 175 5.35 -1.98 14.83
N LEU A 176 6.00 -1.77 13.68
CA LEU A 176 5.36 -1.38 12.43
C LEU A 176 5.07 -2.61 11.56
N PRO A 177 4.13 -2.50 10.60
CA PRO A 177 3.85 -3.57 9.63
C PRO A 177 5.13 -3.99 8.89
N GLY A 178 5.33 -5.30 8.76
CA GLY A 178 6.52 -5.89 8.13
C GLY A 178 7.78 -5.96 9.00
N ALA A 179 7.76 -5.45 10.24
CA ALA A 179 8.80 -5.72 11.21
C ALA A 179 8.68 -7.14 11.79
N GLU A 180 9.80 -7.70 12.25
CA GLU A 180 9.81 -9.01 12.90
C GLU A 180 8.97 -9.00 14.19
N GLY A 181 8.14 -10.03 14.36
CA GLY A 181 7.22 -10.16 15.50
C GLY A 181 6.00 -9.22 15.43
N TYR A 182 5.71 -8.58 14.29
CA TYR A 182 4.47 -7.84 14.11
C TYR A 182 3.28 -8.82 13.95
N PRO A 183 2.18 -8.64 14.68
CA PRO A 183 1.15 -9.69 14.84
C PRO A 183 0.21 -9.84 13.63
N LEU A 184 0.12 -8.87 12.71
CA LEU A 184 -0.81 -8.95 11.57
C LEU A 184 -0.04 -9.25 10.28
N ALA A 185 0.32 -10.52 10.10
CA ALA A 185 0.94 -11.04 8.88
C ALA A 185 0.11 -12.19 8.31
N ALA A 186 -0.11 -12.20 6.99
CA ALA A 186 -0.67 -13.34 6.31
C ALA A 186 0.34 -14.49 6.34
N GLY A 187 -0.02 -15.59 7.00
CA GLY A 187 0.80 -16.79 7.06
C GLY A 187 1.79 -16.87 8.22
N ALA A 188 1.58 -16.10 9.31
CA ALA A 188 2.14 -16.50 10.59
C ALA A 188 1.57 -17.90 10.96
N PRO A 189 2.44 -18.89 11.30
CA PRO A 189 2.05 -20.28 11.53
C PRO A 189 1.12 -20.44 12.73
#